data_AF-A0A3E0AY70-F1
#
_entry.id   AF-A0A3E0AY70-F1
#
_cell.length_a   1.000
_cell.length_b   1.000
_cell.length_c   1.000
_cell.angle_alpha   90.00
_cell.angle_beta   90.00
_cell.angle_gamma   90.00
#
_symmetry.space_group_name_H-M   'P 1'
#
loop_
_entity.id
_entity.type
_entity.pdbx_description
1 polymer ?
#
loop_
_entity_poly.entity_id
_entity_poly.type
_entity_poly.pdbx_seq_one_letter_code
_entity_poly.pdbx_strand_id
1 'polypeptide(L)'
;MYILLFVLVAGLLLKFAMTTFFNDDRLHFSFDERRYFSDEKAIGKIMRLKLVYIERVFLVLMTVVFIIGAAVFFTGNITLGVWFLVSVVILQLILNIVTDFKLYTALHDKSNLVMTVIWLLLIIGLIILTNIYIL
;
A
#
# COMPACT_ATOMS: atom_id res chain seq x y z
N MET A 1 -16.91 -12.00 12.53
CA MET A 1 -16.92 -11.24 11.26
C MET A 1 -15.59 -10.52 11.01
N TYR A 2 -15.07 -9.72 11.95
CA TYR A 2 -13.81 -8.96 11.79
C TYR A 2 -12.52 -9.80 11.62
N ILE A 3 -12.49 -11.04 12.12
CA ILE A 3 -11.33 -11.95 11.97
C ILE A 3 -11.01 -12.20 10.48
N LEU A 4 -12.04 -12.29 9.62
CA LEU A 4 -11.83 -12.44 8.18
C LEU A 4 -11.13 -11.22 7.56
N LEU A 5 -11.35 -10.02 8.07
CA LEU A 5 -10.63 -8.82 7.62
C LEU A 5 -9.15 -8.90 7.97
N PHE A 6 -8.80 -9.39 9.17
CA PHE A 6 -7.41 -9.63 9.53
C PHE A 6 -6.74 -10.64 8.60
N VAL A 7 -7.44 -11.73 8.25
CA VAL A 7 -6.92 -12.74 7.32
C VAL A 7 -6.71 -12.14 5.92
N LEU A 8 -7.65 -11.33 5.42
CA LEU A 8 -7.54 -10.67 4.13
C LEU A 8 -6.36 -9.69 4.08
N VAL A 9 -6.19 -8.87 5.13
CA VAL A 9 -5.06 -7.93 5.21
C VAL A 9 -3.74 -8.66 5.36
N ALA A 10 -3.69 -9.77 6.12
CA ALA A 10 -2.52 -10.63 6.18
C ALA A 10 -2.16 -11.22 4.80
N GLY A 11 -3.16 -11.68 4.03
CA GLY A 11 -2.98 -12.14 2.66
C GLY A 11 -2.42 -11.04 1.74
N LEU A 12 -2.87 -9.80 1.92
CA LEU A 12 -2.35 -8.63 1.18
C LEU A 12 -0.89 -8.35 1.54
N LEU A 13 -0.53 -8.38 2.82
CA LEU A 13 0.86 -8.20 3.28
C LEU A 13 1.77 -9.33 2.79
N LEU A 14 1.29 -10.58 2.79
CA LEU A 14 2.04 -11.72 2.24
C LEU A 14 2.27 -11.55 0.74
N LYS A 15 1.25 -11.17 -0.01
CA LYS A 15 1.38 -10.88 -1.45
C LYS A 15 2.40 -9.76 -1.68
N PHE A 16 2.33 -8.69 -0.88
CA PHE A 16 3.25 -7.55 -0.92
C PHE A 16 4.70 -7.98 -0.62
N ALA A 17 4.89 -8.81 0.39
CA ALA A 17 6.20 -9.35 0.75
C ALA A 17 6.79 -10.23 -0.37
N MET A 18 5.97 -11.09 -0.98
CA MET A 18 6.41 -11.96 -2.08
C MET A 18 6.88 -11.15 -3.30
N THR A 19 6.20 -10.05 -3.63
CA THR A 19 6.62 -9.18 -4.73
C THR A 19 7.86 -8.34 -4.40
N THR A 20 7.94 -7.77 -3.20
CA THR A 20 9.03 -6.83 -2.87
C THR A 20 10.36 -7.54 -2.53
N PHE A 21 10.31 -8.79 -2.07
CA PHE A 21 11.50 -9.53 -1.64
C PHE A 21 11.89 -10.72 -2.51
N PHE A 22 10.94 -11.41 -3.15
CA PHE A 22 11.20 -12.71 -3.78
C PHE A 22 11.03 -12.71 -5.31
N ASN A 23 10.56 -11.62 -5.90
CA ASN A 23 10.38 -11.54 -7.34
C ASN A 23 11.48 -10.67 -7.96
N ASP A 24 12.53 -11.31 -8.46
CA ASP A 24 13.63 -10.62 -9.14
C ASP A 24 13.17 -9.96 -10.46
N ASP A 25 12.10 -10.47 -11.09
CA ASP A 25 11.49 -9.91 -12.30
C ASP A 25 10.50 -8.78 -12.01
N ARG A 26 9.97 -8.69 -10.79
CA ARG A 26 9.10 -7.59 -10.33
C ARG A 26 9.73 -6.85 -9.17
N LEU A 27 10.50 -5.83 -9.52
CA LEU A 27 11.14 -4.92 -8.58
C LEU A 27 10.19 -3.95 -7.87
N HIS A 28 8.88 -4.08 -8.08
CA HIS A 28 7.92 -3.17 -7.50
C HIS A 28 6.61 -3.86 -7.12
N PHE A 29 5.81 -3.15 -6.32
CA PHE A 29 4.41 -3.39 -6.12
C PHE A 29 3.64 -2.07 -6.27
N SER A 30 3.39 -1.73 -7.52
CA SER A 30 2.34 -0.83 -7.96
C SER A 30 1.21 -1.67 -8.57
N PHE A 31 -0.04 -1.29 -8.27
CA PHE A 31 -1.22 -1.95 -8.83
C PHE A 31 -1.28 -1.90 -10.37
N ASP A 32 -0.53 -1.00 -11.02
CA ASP A 32 -0.53 -0.80 -12.48
C ASP A 32 0.88 -0.82 -13.09
N GLU A 33 1.67 -1.84 -12.71
CA GLU A 33 3.02 -2.03 -13.21
C GLU A 33 3.11 -2.35 -14.70
N ARG A 34 2.09 -2.99 -15.27
CA ARG A 34 2.15 -3.48 -16.66
C ARG A 34 2.40 -2.36 -17.67
N ARG A 35 2.09 -1.11 -17.33
CA ARG A 35 2.41 0.08 -18.15
C ARG A 35 3.91 0.36 -18.30
N TYR A 36 4.73 -0.06 -17.34
CA TYR A 36 6.15 0.31 -17.27
C TYR A 36 7.10 -0.84 -17.58
N PHE A 37 6.64 -2.09 -17.58
CA PHE A 37 7.47 -3.27 -17.83
C PHE A 37 7.60 -3.67 -19.31
N SER A 38 7.00 -2.94 -20.25
CA SER A 38 7.17 -3.24 -21.68
C SER A 38 8.53 -2.82 -22.24
N ASP A 39 9.27 -1.94 -21.55
CA ASP A 39 10.57 -1.42 -21.97
C ASP A 39 11.64 -1.63 -20.88
N GLU A 40 12.73 -2.32 -21.24
CA GLU A 40 13.90 -2.59 -20.39
C GLU A 40 14.52 -1.29 -19.80
N LYS A 41 14.40 -0.17 -20.53
CA LYS A 41 14.84 1.17 -20.09
C LYS A 41 14.00 1.74 -18.94
N ALA A 42 12.73 1.38 -18.84
CA ALA A 42 11.85 1.85 -17.77
C ALA A 42 12.13 1.13 -16.44
N ILE A 43 12.49 -0.17 -16.49
CA ILE A 43 12.92 -0.95 -15.32
C ILE A 43 14.16 -0.32 -14.68
N GLY A 44 15.18 0.03 -15.48
CA GLY A 44 16.37 0.73 -14.99
C GLY A 44 16.08 2.11 -14.39
N LYS A 45 15.05 2.80 -14.90
CA LYS A 45 14.62 4.12 -14.41
C LYS A 45 13.87 4.03 -13.07
N ILE A 46 13.07 2.99 -12.87
CA ILE A 46 12.43 2.65 -11.59
C ILE A 46 13.49 2.30 -10.54
N MET A 47 14.49 1.49 -10.89
CA MET A 47 15.61 1.14 -10.00
C MET A 47 16.36 2.41 -9.52
N ARG A 48 16.56 3.39 -10.41
CA ARG A 48 17.19 4.68 -10.05
C ARG A 48 16.37 5.52 -9.06
N LEU A 49 15.05 5.32 -9.00
CA LEU A 49 14.16 6.06 -8.09
C LEU A 49 14.16 5.52 -6.64
N LYS A 50 15.00 4.50 -6.35
CA LYS A 50 15.14 3.83 -5.04
C LYS A 50 13.80 3.39 -4.46
N LEU A 51 13.00 2.84 -5.34
CA LEU A 51 11.57 2.73 -5.17
C LEU A 51 11.25 1.43 -4.40
N VAL A 52 12.02 0.36 -4.65
CA VAL A 52 12.14 -0.85 -3.82
C VAL A 52 12.41 -0.55 -2.34
N TYR A 53 13.29 0.41 -2.03
CA TYR A 53 13.63 0.74 -0.65
C TYR A 53 12.41 1.33 0.08
N ILE A 54 11.64 2.19 -0.59
CA ILE A 54 10.42 2.77 -0.03
C ILE A 54 9.40 1.67 0.26
N GLU A 55 9.19 0.75 -0.68
CA GLU A 55 8.26 -0.36 -0.47
C GLU A 55 8.65 -1.25 0.70
N ARG A 56 9.95 -1.55 0.87
CA ARG A 56 10.43 -2.31 2.03
C ARG A 56 10.16 -1.59 3.34
N VAL A 57 10.38 -0.27 3.39
CA VAL A 57 10.05 0.55 4.58
C VAL A 57 8.56 0.51 4.86
N PHE A 58 7.72 0.69 3.84
CA PHE A 58 6.27 0.63 3.98
C PHE A 58 5.77 -0.75 4.39
N LEU A 59 6.35 -1.84 3.86
CA LEU A 59 6.02 -3.21 4.26
C LEU A 59 6.29 -3.40 5.76
N VAL A 60 7.48 -3.05 6.23
CA VAL A 60 7.83 -3.15 7.65
C VAL A 60 6.85 -2.34 8.51
N LEU A 61 6.56 -1.11 8.10
CA LEU A 61 5.65 -0.23 8.84
C LEU A 61 4.22 -0.79 8.87
N MET A 62 3.70 -1.26 7.73
CA MET A 62 2.38 -1.90 7.63
C MET A 62 2.31 -3.19 8.46
N THR A 63 3.35 -4.02 8.45
CA THR A 63 3.40 -5.24 9.26
C THR A 63 3.41 -4.93 10.75
N VAL A 64 4.17 -3.93 11.20
CA VAL A 64 4.18 -3.50 12.61
C VAL A 64 2.80 -3.00 13.03
N VAL A 65 2.17 -2.14 12.22
CA VAL A 65 0.82 -1.63 12.48
C VAL A 65 -0.20 -2.77 12.51
N PHE A 66 -0.09 -3.75 11.62
CA PHE A 66 -0.96 -4.92 11.60
C PHE A 66 -0.82 -5.77 12.87
N ILE A 67 0.41 -6.06 13.32
CA ILE A 67 0.67 -6.84 14.54
C ILE A 67 0.12 -6.12 15.77
N ILE A 68 0.36 -4.81 15.89
CA ILE A 68 -0.19 -4.00 16.98
C ILE A 68 -1.71 -4.00 16.95
N GLY A 69 -2.31 -3.80 15.77
CA GLY A 69 -3.76 -3.84 15.58
C GLY A 69 -4.38 -5.18 15.96
N ALA A 70 -3.74 -6.28 15.59
CA ALA A 70 -4.18 -7.62 15.97
C ALA A 70 -4.11 -7.82 17.49
N ALA A 71 -3.01 -7.41 18.13
CA ALA A 71 -2.87 -7.49 19.58
C ALA A 71 -3.97 -6.68 20.30
N VAL A 72 -4.21 -5.44 19.87
CA VAL A 72 -5.27 -4.56 20.44
C VAL A 72 -6.67 -5.13 20.22
N PHE A 73 -6.93 -5.74 19.06
CA PHE A 73 -8.20 -6.38 18.77
C PHE A 73 -8.46 -7.57 19.72
N PHE A 74 -7.46 -8.44 19.92
CA PHE A 74 -7.60 -9.63 20.77
C PHE A 74 -7.58 -9.33 22.27
N THR A 75 -7.10 -8.16 22.70
CA THR A 75 -7.22 -7.70 24.11
C THR A 75 -8.59 -7.09 24.43
N GLY A 76 -9.50 -7.02 23.46
CA GLY A 76 -10.90 -6.63 23.66
C GLY A 76 -11.27 -5.24 23.15
N ASN A 77 -10.31 -4.44 22.66
CA ASN A 77 -10.62 -3.15 22.05
C ASN A 77 -10.83 -3.29 20.53
N ILE A 78 -12.03 -3.74 20.18
CA ILE A 78 -12.44 -4.06 18.80
C ILE A 78 -12.34 -2.81 17.91
N THR A 79 -12.88 -1.67 18.36
CA THR A 79 -12.91 -0.41 17.60
C THR A 79 -11.52 0.06 17.22
N LEU A 80 -10.58 0.10 18.18
CA LEU A 80 -9.19 0.47 17.88
C LEU A 80 -8.50 -0.58 16.99
N GLY A 81 -8.72 -1.87 17.23
CA GLY A 81 -8.17 -2.94 16.42
C GLY A 81 -8.56 -2.84 14.93
N VAL A 82 -9.83 -2.53 14.64
CA VAL A 82 -10.29 -2.32 13.27
C VAL A 82 -9.72 -1.02 12.68
N TRP A 83 -9.57 0.04 13.47
CA TRP A 83 -8.89 1.27 13.03
C TRP A 83 -7.43 1.04 12.64
N PHE A 84 -6.70 0.19 13.38
CA PHE A 84 -5.35 -0.21 12.99
C PHE A 84 -5.34 -1.00 11.68
N LEU A 85 -6.30 -1.91 11.46
CA LEU A 85 -6.45 -2.59 10.16
C LEU A 85 -6.68 -1.62 9.01
N VAL A 86 -7.60 -0.66 9.18
CA VAL A 86 -7.88 0.36 8.16
C VAL A 86 -6.62 1.20 7.90
N SER A 87 -5.85 1.48 8.94
CA SER A 87 -4.58 2.21 8.83
C SER A 87 -3.56 1.45 7.96
N VAL A 88 -3.51 0.12 8.02
CA VAL A 88 -2.68 -0.69 7.09
C VAL A 88 -3.10 -0.47 5.64
N VAL A 89 -4.40 -0.43 5.35
CA VAL A 89 -4.92 -0.16 4.01
C VAL A 89 -4.59 1.28 3.58
N ILE A 90 -4.72 2.26 4.48
CA ILE A 90 -4.35 3.66 4.20
C ILE A 90 -2.86 3.76 3.88
N LEU A 91 -1.99 3.08 4.62
CA LEU A 91 -0.55 3.04 4.37
C LEU A 91 -0.22 2.47 2.99
N GLN A 92 -0.94 1.44 2.54
CA GLN A 92 -0.81 0.91 1.19
C GLN A 92 -1.21 1.95 0.12
N LEU A 93 -2.28 2.73 0.37
CA LEU A 93 -2.70 3.79 -0.55
C LEU A 93 -1.71 4.96 -0.56
N ILE A 94 -1.14 5.31 0.60
CA ILE A 94 -0.08 6.32 0.72
C ILE A 94 1.17 5.87 -0.05
N LEU A 95 1.54 4.59 0.05
CA LEU A 95 2.63 4.05 -0.75
C LEU A 95 2.35 4.30 -2.23
N ASN A 96 1.17 3.92 -2.75
CA ASN A 96 0.80 4.14 -4.15
C ASN A 96 0.92 5.62 -4.56
N ILE A 97 0.49 6.56 -3.69
CA ILE A 97 0.67 8.01 -3.90
C ILE A 97 2.16 8.36 -4.05
N VAL A 98 3.01 7.88 -3.14
CA VAL A 98 4.45 8.14 -3.19
C VAL A 98 5.08 7.57 -4.46
N THR A 99 4.67 6.35 -4.86
CA THR A 99 5.14 5.69 -6.08
C THR A 99 4.75 6.51 -7.31
N ASP A 100 3.48 6.86 -7.46
CA ASP A 100 2.95 7.57 -8.62
C ASP A 100 3.47 9.01 -8.70
N PHE A 101 3.62 9.69 -7.56
CA PHE A 101 4.21 11.03 -7.53
C PHE A 101 5.68 11.01 -7.95
N LYS A 102 6.45 10.02 -7.50
CA LYS A 102 7.85 9.83 -7.94
C LYS A 102 7.93 9.49 -9.43
N LEU A 103 7.02 8.66 -9.93
CA LEU A 103 6.95 8.36 -11.36
C LEU A 103 6.56 9.59 -12.18
N TYR A 104 5.62 10.41 -11.70
CA TYR A 104 5.28 11.69 -12.31
C TYR A 104 6.50 12.61 -12.39
N THR A 105 7.23 12.82 -11.31
CA THR A 105 8.43 13.69 -11.34
C THR A 105 9.52 13.16 -12.28
N ALA A 106 9.64 11.84 -12.45
CA ALA A 106 10.64 11.23 -13.32
C ALA A 106 10.24 11.18 -14.82
N LEU A 107 8.95 11.02 -15.12
CA LEU A 107 8.42 10.80 -16.47
C LEU A 107 7.57 11.95 -17.01
N HIS A 108 7.16 12.88 -16.14
CA HIS A 108 6.20 13.96 -16.39
C HIS A 108 4.88 13.48 -17.02
N ASP A 109 4.52 12.21 -16.79
CA ASP A 109 3.27 11.63 -17.28
C ASP A 109 2.08 12.08 -16.41
N LYS A 110 1.20 12.89 -17.00
CA LYS A 110 -0.01 13.41 -16.37
C LYS A 110 -0.91 12.30 -15.83
N SER A 111 -0.87 11.09 -16.39
CA SER A 111 -1.65 9.95 -15.89
C SER A 111 -1.30 9.62 -14.44
N ASN A 112 -0.02 9.74 -14.04
CA ASN A 112 0.41 9.42 -12.67
C ASN A 112 -0.07 10.46 -11.65
N LEU A 113 -0.17 11.73 -12.09
CA LEU A 113 -0.72 12.79 -11.27
C LEU A 113 -2.23 12.57 -11.04
N VAL A 114 -2.96 12.12 -12.06
CA VAL A 114 -4.39 11.75 -11.93
C VAL A 114 -4.55 10.57 -10.97
N MET A 115 -3.73 9.52 -11.09
CA MET A 115 -3.78 8.37 -10.19
C MET A 115 -3.52 8.75 -8.74
N THR A 116 -2.56 9.66 -8.50
CA THR A 116 -2.28 10.21 -7.16
C THR A 116 -3.53 10.84 -6.53
N VAL A 117 -4.31 11.61 -7.30
CA VAL A 117 -5.55 12.22 -6.82
C VAL A 117 -6.61 11.16 -6.51
N ILE A 118 -6.72 10.12 -7.34
CA ILE A 118 -7.66 9.00 -7.12
C ILE A 118 -7.33 8.28 -5.81
N TRP A 119 -6.05 8.00 -5.55
CA TRP A 119 -5.64 7.39 -4.28
C TRP A 119 -5.98 8.27 -3.07
N LEU A 120 -5.81 9.59 -3.19
CA LEU A 120 -6.20 10.54 -2.14
C LEU A 120 -7.70 10.49 -1.85
N LEU A 121 -8.53 10.49 -2.91
CA LEU A 121 -9.99 10.37 -2.77
C LEU A 121 -10.40 9.05 -2.13
N LEU A 122 -9.73 7.95 -2.47
CA LEU A 122 -9.97 6.64 -1.85
C LEU A 122 -9.63 6.64 -0.36
N ILE A 123 -8.54 7.31 0.06
CA ILE A 123 -8.21 7.47 1.49
C ILE A 123 -9.32 8.23 2.22
N ILE A 124 -9.77 9.36 1.65
CA ILE A 124 -10.84 10.17 2.25
C ILE A 124 -12.13 9.36 2.36
N GLY A 125 -12.52 8.68 1.28
CA GLY A 125 -13.70 7.82 1.25
C GLY A 125 -13.62 6.70 2.29
N LEU A 126 -12.45 6.05 2.41
CA LEU A 126 -12.23 4.99 3.40
C LEU A 126 -12.35 5.53 4.83
N ILE A 127 -11.79 6.69 5.14
CA ILE A 127 -11.89 7.31 6.47
C ILE A 127 -13.36 7.64 6.80
N ILE A 128 -14.09 8.27 5.88
CA ILE A 128 -15.49 8.64 6.10
C ILE A 128 -16.33 7.38 6.32
N LEU A 129 -16.19 6.38 5.44
CA LEU A 129 -16.91 5.10 5.54
C LEU A 129 -16.61 4.43 6.89
N THR A 130 -15.34 4.32 7.24
CA THR A 130 -14.89 3.70 8.50
C THR A 130 -15.51 4.40 9.72
N ASN A 131 -15.54 5.73 9.75
CA ASN A 131 -16.18 6.46 10.84
C ASN A 131 -17.69 6.23 10.90
N ILE A 132 -18.39 6.09 9.77
CA ILE A 132 -19.84 5.85 9.75
C ILE A 132 -20.21 4.46 10.27
N TYR A 133 -19.38 3.45 10.02
CA TYR A 133 -19.71 2.05 10.34
C TYR A 133 -19.07 1.51 11.63
N ILE A 134 -18.09 2.23 12.21
CA ILE A 134 -17.34 1.78 13.41
C ILE A 134 -17.71 2.58 14.68
N LEU A 135 -18.17 3.84 14.55
CA LEU A 135 -18.79 4.60 15.65
C LEU A 135 -20.26 4.20 15.83
#